data_AF-A0A2V8V510-F1
#
_entry.id   AF-A0A2V8V510-F1
#
_cell.length_a   1.000
_cell.length_b   1.000
_cell.length_c   1.000
_cell.angle_alpha   90.00
_cell.angle_beta   90.00
_cell.angle_gamma   90.00
#
_symmetry.space_group_name_H-M   'P 1'
#
loop_
_entity.id
_entity.type
_entity.pdbx_description
1 polymer ?
#
loop_
_entity_poly.entity_id
_entity_poly.type
_entity_poly.pdbx_seq_one_letter_code
_entity_poly.pdbx_strand_id
1 'polypeptide(L)'
;FPSSRGSAINTNNFLFRVLKEAAKKSGIEGVTHQMLRRTCSTYMAQLTSVKDVQAHLRHSSAKTTLEHYIKSVPESVRVAVESLDHLLKALPADQRKPAN
;
A
#
# COMPACT_ATOMS: atom_id res chain seq x y z
N PHE A 1 -10.41 -22.11 -5.20
CA PHE A 1 -10.00 -22.18 -6.61
C PHE A 1 -9.40 -23.54 -6.90
N PRO A 2 -10.08 -24.38 -7.70
CA PRO A 2 -9.56 -25.69 -8.10
C PRO A 2 -8.43 -25.52 -9.13
N SER A 3 -7.45 -26.42 -9.07
CA SER A 3 -6.45 -26.61 -10.12
C SER A 3 -7.06 -27.42 -11.26
N SER A 4 -6.33 -27.56 -12.37
CA SER A 4 -6.72 -28.46 -13.48
C SER A 4 -6.86 -29.92 -13.06
N ARG A 5 -6.33 -30.32 -11.90
CA ARG A 5 -6.47 -31.65 -11.31
C ARG A 5 -7.57 -31.73 -10.24
N GLY A 6 -8.41 -30.70 -10.10
CA GLY A 6 -9.49 -30.63 -9.12
C GLY A 6 -9.05 -30.38 -7.67
N SER A 7 -7.75 -30.42 -7.37
CA SER A 7 -7.20 -30.10 -6.05
C SER A 7 -7.11 -28.59 -5.80
N ALA A 8 -6.89 -28.16 -4.56
CA ALA A 8 -6.66 -26.75 -4.25
C ALA A 8 -5.47 -26.19 -5.03
N ILE A 9 -5.60 -25.00 -5.60
CA ILE A 9 -4.50 -24.33 -6.29
C ILE A 9 -3.35 -24.05 -5.31
N ASN A 10 -2.13 -24.35 -5.74
CA ASN A 10 -0.95 -24.00 -4.97
C ASN A 10 -0.72 -22.48 -5.06
N THR A 11 -0.62 -21.83 -3.90
CA THR A 11 -0.43 -20.38 -3.78
C THR A 11 0.86 -19.90 -4.44
N ASN A 12 1.97 -20.62 -4.35
CA ASN A 12 3.21 -20.25 -5.02
C ASN A 12 3.05 -20.34 -6.54
N ASN A 13 2.39 -21.39 -7.06
CA ASN A 13 2.14 -21.50 -8.50
C ASN A 13 1.32 -20.30 -9.00
N PHE A 14 0.29 -19.90 -8.25
CA PHE A 14 -0.49 -18.72 -8.59
C PHE A 14 0.36 -17.43 -8.53
N LEU A 15 1.16 -17.25 -7.49
CA LEU A 15 2.05 -16.10 -7.34
C LEU A 15 3.01 -15.96 -8.52
N PHE A 16 3.77 -17.01 -8.82
CA PHE A 16 4.84 -16.93 -9.82
C PHE A 16 4.30 -16.90 -11.24
N ARG A 17 3.25 -17.67 -11.55
CA ARG A 17 2.78 -17.81 -12.94
C ARG A 17 1.71 -16.80 -13.34
N VAL A 18 0.97 -16.26 -12.38
CA VAL A 18 -0.14 -15.34 -12.66
C VAL A 18 0.21 -13.95 -12.17
N LEU A 19 0.46 -13.80 -10.87
CA LEU A 19 0.65 -12.47 -10.28
C LEU A 19 1.94 -11.79 -10.72
N LYS A 20 3.08 -12.49 -10.70
CA LYS A 20 4.36 -11.92 -11.15
C LYS A 20 4.38 -11.63 -12.65
N GLU A 21 3.76 -12.48 -13.46
CA GLU A 21 3.64 -12.24 -14.91
C GLU A 21 2.74 -11.03 -15.22
N ALA A 22 1.62 -10.89 -14.51
CA ALA A 22 0.78 -9.69 -14.61
C ALA A 22 1.54 -8.43 -14.14
N ALA A 23 2.27 -8.53 -13.04
CA ALA A 23 3.06 -7.42 -12.49
C ALA A 23 4.14 -6.95 -13.49
N LYS A 24 4.85 -7.89 -14.13
CA LYS A 24 5.85 -7.59 -15.18
C LYS A 24 5.23 -6.82 -16.34
N LYS A 25 4.05 -7.22 -16.81
CA LYS A 25 3.34 -6.51 -17.89
C LYS A 25 2.91 -5.10 -17.50
N SER A 26 2.65 -4.88 -16.21
CA SER A 26 2.27 -3.58 -15.66
C SER A 26 3.47 -2.74 -15.17
N GLY A 27 4.70 -3.21 -15.32
CA GLY A 27 5.90 -2.52 -14.83
C GLY A 27 6.01 -2.46 -13.30
N ILE A 28 5.34 -3.36 -12.58
CA ILE A 28 5.34 -3.43 -11.11
C ILE A 28 6.29 -4.54 -10.67
N GLU A 29 7.25 -4.20 -9.81
CA GLU A 29 8.21 -5.16 -9.26
C GLU A 29 7.79 -5.68 -7.88
N GLY A 30 8.32 -6.85 -7.50
CA GLY A 30 8.22 -7.37 -6.14
C GLY A 30 6.83 -7.83 -5.68
N VAL A 31 5.84 -7.96 -6.56
CA VAL A 31 4.46 -8.31 -6.18
C VAL A 31 4.39 -9.61 -5.39
N THR A 32 3.68 -9.54 -4.26
CA THR A 32 3.34 -10.67 -3.38
C THR A 32 1.86 -10.64 -3.03
N HIS A 33 1.30 -11.77 -2.58
CA HIS A 33 -0.07 -11.81 -2.03
C HIS A 33 -0.25 -10.79 -0.89
N GLN A 34 0.80 -10.62 -0.09
CA GLN A 34 0.80 -9.69 1.03
C GLN A 34 0.70 -8.23 0.57
N MET A 35 1.35 -7.86 -0.54
CA MET A 35 1.19 -6.53 -1.12
C MET A 35 -0.24 -6.26 -1.57
N LEU A 36 -0.85 -7.19 -2.32
CA LEU A 36 -2.25 -7.05 -2.77
C LEU A 36 -3.21 -6.88 -1.58
N ARG A 37 -2.98 -7.65 -0.52
CA ARG A 37 -3.77 -7.57 0.71
C ARG A 37 -3.63 -6.21 1.41
N ARG A 38 -2.41 -5.64 1.43
CA ARG A 38 -2.15 -4.28 1.94
C ARG A 38 -2.85 -3.24 1.10
N THR A 39 -2.72 -3.30 -0.23
CA THR A 39 -3.39 -2.38 -1.14
C THR A 39 -4.90 -2.37 -0.93
N CYS A 40 -5.53 -3.54 -0.91
CA CYS A 40 -6.98 -3.66 -0.66
C CYS A 40 -7.38 -3.07 0.69
N SER A 41 -6.63 -3.38 1.76
CA SER A 41 -6.87 -2.81 3.08
C SER A 41 -6.71 -1.29 3.13
N THR A 42 -5.71 -0.74 2.44
CA THR A 42 -5.50 0.72 2.39
C THR A 42 -6.67 1.41 1.70
N TYR A 43 -7.14 0.89 0.56
CA TYR A 43 -8.31 1.46 -0.13
C TYR A 43 -9.59 1.33 0.68
N MET A 44 -9.83 0.19 1.32
CA MET A 44 -11.01 0.03 2.19
C MET A 44 -11.00 1.00 3.37
N ALA A 45 -9.83 1.24 3.98
CA ALA A 45 -9.72 2.18 5.09
C ALA A 45 -10.05 3.64 4.71
N GLN A 46 -10.03 3.98 3.42
CA GLN A 46 -10.49 5.30 2.93
C GLN A 46 -12.02 5.38 2.82
N LEU A 47 -12.70 4.24 2.73
CA LEU A 47 -14.15 4.16 2.47
C LEU A 47 -14.96 3.77 3.71
N THR A 48 -14.34 3.10 4.68
CA THR A 48 -15.03 2.56 5.85
C THR A 48 -14.18 2.67 7.11
N SER A 49 -14.78 2.39 8.27
CA SER A 49 -14.07 2.46 9.53
C SER A 49 -13.00 1.38 9.63
N VAL A 50 -11.95 1.62 10.42
CA VAL A 50 -10.88 0.63 10.65
C VAL A 50 -11.42 -0.67 11.25
N LYS A 51 -12.52 -0.61 12.02
CA LYS A 51 -13.18 -1.79 12.61
C LYS A 51 -13.82 -2.67 11.54
N ASP A 52 -14.39 -2.07 10.50
CA ASP A 52 -15.00 -2.79 9.39
C ASP A 52 -13.93 -3.42 8.48
N VAL A 53 -12.82 -2.70 8.24
CA VAL A 53 -11.65 -3.27 7.56
C VAL A 53 -11.07 -4.44 8.36
N GLN A 54 -10.98 -4.33 9.69
CA GLN A 54 -10.52 -5.42 10.55
C GLN A 54 -11.42 -6.66 10.44
N ALA A 55 -12.74 -6.46 10.49
CA ALA A 55 -13.72 -7.53 10.34
C ALA A 55 -13.60 -8.21 8.97
N HIS A 56 -13.46 -7.42 7.90
CA HIS A 56 -13.29 -7.92 6.53
C HIS A 56 -12.02 -8.76 6.37
N LEU A 57 -10.90 -8.31 6.94
CA LEU A 57 -9.62 -9.02 6.89
C LEU A 57 -9.48 -10.15 7.92
N ARG A 58 -10.49 -10.33 8.79
CA ARG A 58 -10.52 -11.33 9.87
C ARG A 58 -9.30 -11.25 10.79
N HIS A 59 -8.84 -10.04 11.09
CA HIS A 59 -7.73 -9.84 12.00
C HIS A 59 -8.16 -9.97 13.45
N SER A 60 -7.40 -10.76 14.21
CA SER A 60 -7.54 -10.88 15.66
C SER A 60 -7.27 -9.57 16.40
N SER A 61 -6.53 -8.61 15.79
CA SER A 61 -6.26 -7.29 16.38
C SER A 61 -6.36 -6.16 15.36
N ALA A 62 -7.05 -5.07 15.75
CA ALA A 62 -7.15 -3.81 15.01
C ALA A 62 -5.78 -3.15 14.79
N LYS A 63 -4.89 -3.32 15.78
CA LYS A 63 -3.55 -2.73 15.80
C LYS A 63 -2.71 -3.21 14.61
N THR A 64 -2.83 -4.49 14.25
CA THR A 64 -2.14 -5.06 13.08
C THR A 64 -2.60 -4.41 11.78
N THR A 65 -3.90 -4.08 11.63
CA THR A 65 -4.45 -3.38 10.45
C THR A 65 -3.95 -1.94 10.37
N LEU A 66 -3.99 -1.21 11.48
CA LEU A 66 -3.58 0.18 11.57
C LEU A 66 -2.07 0.38 11.39
N GLU A 67 -1.25 -0.41 12.09
CA GLU A 67 0.21 -0.25 12.06
C GLU A 67 0.86 -0.75 10.76
N HIS A 68 0.29 -1.79 10.13
CA HIS A 68 0.94 -2.41 8.96
C HIS A 68 0.19 -2.18 7.64
N TYR A 69 -1.11 -1.94 7.61
CA TYR A 69 -1.87 -1.94 6.35
C TYR A 69 -2.37 -0.56 5.91
N ILE A 70 -2.51 0.39 6.84
CA ILE A 70 -2.96 1.75 6.51
C ILE A 70 -1.73 2.66 6.49
N LYS A 71 -1.12 2.79 5.31
CA LYS A 71 -0.10 3.81 5.03
C LYS A 71 -0.66 4.90 4.12
N SER A 72 -1.90 5.31 4.33
CA SER A 72 -2.42 6.49 3.65
C SER A 72 -1.75 7.71 4.26
N VAL A 73 -0.95 8.44 3.48
CA VAL A 73 -0.56 9.79 3.85
C VAL A 73 -1.85 10.62 3.76
N PRO A 74 -2.34 11.21 4.86
CA PRO A 74 -3.51 12.07 4.78
C PRO A 74 -3.28 13.15 3.73
N GLU A 75 -4.31 13.49 2.96
CA GLU A 75 -4.22 14.49 1.90
C GLU A 75 -3.59 15.80 2.40
N SER A 76 -3.96 16.22 3.62
CA SER A 76 -3.39 17.39 4.30
C SER A 76 -1.88 17.30 4.52
N VAL A 77 -1.35 16.12 4.83
CA VAL A 77 0.09 15.88 4.99
C VAL A 77 0.78 15.89 3.63
N ARG A 78 0.16 15.33 2.58
CA ARG A 78 0.71 15.40 1.22
C ARG A 78 0.80 16.85 0.76
N VAL A 79 -0.28 17.61 0.88
CA VAL A 79 -0.35 19.03 0.53
C VAL A 79 0.67 19.85 1.33
N ALA A 80 0.85 19.57 2.63
CA ALA A 80 1.85 20.26 3.44
C ALA A 80 3.28 19.99 2.96
N VAL A 81 3.60 18.75 2.61
CA VAL A 81 4.94 18.38 2.09
C VAL A 81 5.18 18.98 0.70
N GLU A 82 4.19 18.92 -0.20
CA GLU A 82 4.26 19.53 -1.53
C GLU A 82 4.42 21.06 -1.43
N SER A 83 3.68 21.71 -0.52
CA SER A 83 3.80 23.16 -0.27
C SER A 83 5.19 23.53 0.26
N LEU A 84 5.74 22.73 1.17
CA LEU A 84 7.10 22.92 1.70
C LEU A 84 8.16 22.76 0.60
N ASP A 85 8.04 21.73 -0.25
CA ASP A 85 8.95 21.50 -1.37
C ASP A 85 8.91 22.68 -2.38
N HIS A 86 7.71 23.21 -2.68
CA HIS A 86 7.55 24.40 -3.51
C HIS A 86 8.22 25.64 -2.89
N LEU A 87 8.05 25.88 -1.59
CA LEU A 87 8.70 26.99 -0.90
C LEU A 87 10.23 26.87 -0.95
N LEU A 88 10.77 25.68 -0.68
CA LEU A 88 12.21 25.42 -0.70
C LEU A 88 12.83 25.60 -2.09
N LYS A 89 12.09 25.26 -3.15
CA LYS A 89 12.51 25.48 -4.55
C LYS A 89 12.41 26.94 -4.98
N ALA A 90 11.45 27.69 -4.43
CA ALA A 90 11.25 29.10 -4.73
C ALA A 90 12.23 30.03 -3.99
N LEU A 91 12.88 29.55 -2.93
CA LEU A 91 13.89 30.34 -2.20
C LEU A 91 15.18 30.50 -3.02
N PRO A 92 15.68 31.74 -3.21
CA PRO A 92 17.00 31.96 -3.80
C PRO A 92 18.09 31.33 -2.92
N ALA A 93 19.17 30.88 -3.55
CA ALA A 93 20.22 30.05 -2.92
C ALA A 93 20.85 30.65 -1.65
N ASP A 94 20.72 31.97 -1.46
CA ASP A 94 21.31 32.76 -0.38
C ASP A 94 20.61 32.59 1.00
N GLN A 95 19.40 32.03 1.06
CA GLN A 95 18.66 31.83 2.33
C GLN A 95 18.62 30.38 2.83
N ARG A 96 19.36 29.46 2.21
CA ARG A 96 19.46 28.05 2.64
C ARG A 96 20.42 27.92 3.83
N LYS A 97 20.07 28.48 4.98
CA LYS A 97 20.80 28.22 6.22
C LYS A 97 20.30 26.90 6.82
N PRO A 98 21.17 25.92 7.11
CA PRO A 98 20.73 24.71 7.78
C PRO A 98 20.29 25.05 9.21
N ALA A 99 19.08 24.63 9.58
CA ALA A 99 18.64 24.66 10.97
C ALA A 99 19.46 23.62 11.76
N ASN A 100 20.02 24.05 12.90
CA ASN A 100 20.75 23.23 13.87
C ASN A 100 19.92 22.05 14.38
#